data_AF-A0A8J8BWH3-F1
#
_entry.id   AF-A0A8J8BWH3-F1
#
_cell.length_a   1.000
_cell.length_b   1.000
_cell.length_c   1.000
_cell.angle_alpha   90.00
_cell.angle_beta   90.00
_cell.angle_gamma   90.00
#
_symmetry.space_group_name_H-M   'P 1'
#
loop_
_entity.id
_entity.type
_entity.pdbx_description
1 polymer ?
#
loop_
_entity_poly.entity_id
_entity_poly.type
_entity_poly.pdbx_seq_one_letter_code
_entity_poly.pdbx_strand_id
1 'polypeptide(L)'
;MKKLGPLDIYKHLPKTNCAECGEKTCMAFASQIIERVLALQDCPYLKGKGMEALIKLTAPAVREVIFGRKTPVKIGGEDVMYRHELTYFNETVIAIDVDDEMGEEELLARVKYVTDFDHERIGQHLILQAIAVKNTSQDAETFAECVKKVGQNTDKALVLCSFNPESLEAALKVYNDKPLLYAATNETWEEVGKLALTYDCPVVAFADNDLAQLKSVVNALQSMGLKSIAVDPGTHPENLSATLNSFVQIRRASMNEDNTLNCPIIGVPGAVSDPMNEVMTASLMIDRFADLIIFHTIDMFAVLPVITLRQNIYTDPRRPVAVDAGLRTFGNPTKDSPLLATTNFALTYYTVASDIESSALDCYLLVFDTEGLGVEASVAGGQLDAYKAKEAIEKSKLKELLNHTRIIIPGMAARISGELEHISGWEVMVGPKDSSGIPEFIEKRWNTA
;
A
#
# COMPACT_ATOMS: atom_id res chain seq x y z
N MET A 1 -3.14 -12.93 -21.92
CA MET A 1 -3.18 -13.15 -20.47
C MET A 1 -4.00 -14.39 -20.17
N LYS A 2 -3.34 -15.49 -19.81
CA LYS A 2 -4.03 -16.71 -19.41
C LYS A 2 -4.55 -16.50 -17.99
N LYS A 3 -5.83 -16.13 -17.86
CA LYS A 3 -6.48 -15.94 -16.56
C LYS A 3 -6.50 -17.28 -15.83
N LEU A 4 -5.67 -17.41 -14.79
CA LEU A 4 -5.58 -18.63 -13.99
C LEU A 4 -6.92 -18.88 -13.30
N GLY A 5 -7.53 -20.04 -13.56
CA GLY A 5 -8.84 -20.39 -13.00
C GLY A 5 -8.74 -21.38 -11.83
N PRO A 6 -9.75 -21.44 -10.94
CA PRO A 6 -9.74 -22.40 -9.82
C PRO A 6 -9.55 -23.85 -10.25
N LEU A 7 -10.05 -24.21 -11.44
CA LEU A 7 -9.87 -25.53 -12.04
C LEU A 7 -8.39 -25.85 -12.34
N ASP A 8 -7.58 -24.86 -12.68
CA ASP A 8 -6.16 -25.07 -12.98
C ASP A 8 -5.38 -25.41 -11.71
N ILE A 9 -5.70 -24.75 -10.58
CA ILE A 9 -5.15 -25.09 -9.27
C ILE A 9 -5.67 -26.46 -8.81
N TYR A 10 -6.99 -26.68 -8.90
CA TYR A 10 -7.66 -27.88 -8.41
C TYR A 10 -7.12 -29.18 -9.03
N LYS A 11 -6.65 -29.15 -10.28
CA LYS A 11 -6.03 -30.30 -10.96
C LYS A 11 -4.86 -30.89 -10.17
N HIS A 12 -4.10 -30.05 -9.47
CA HIS A 12 -2.89 -30.40 -8.73
C HIS A 12 -3.10 -30.58 -7.22
N LEU A 13 -4.31 -30.31 -6.71
CA LEU A 13 -4.65 -30.52 -5.30
C LEU A 13 -4.90 -32.01 -4.97
N PRO A 14 -4.81 -32.41 -3.69
CA PRO A 14 -5.06 -33.78 -3.24
C PRO A 14 -6.51 -34.29 -3.43
N LYS A 15 -7.49 -33.39 -3.61
CA LYS A 15 -8.93 -33.68 -3.81
C LYS A 15 -9.57 -34.48 -2.66
N THR A 16 -9.06 -34.34 -1.45
CA THR A 16 -9.58 -35.01 -0.26
C THR A 16 -10.84 -34.35 0.31
N ASN A 17 -11.03 -33.05 0.08
CA ASN A 17 -12.10 -32.23 0.68
C ASN A 17 -12.20 -32.40 2.21
N CYS A 18 -11.06 -32.55 2.89
CA CYS A 18 -11.00 -32.80 4.33
C CYS A 18 -11.37 -31.60 5.22
N ALA A 19 -11.48 -30.40 4.64
CA ALA A 19 -11.72 -29.13 5.34
C ALA A 19 -10.67 -28.69 6.39
N GLU A 20 -9.52 -29.36 6.45
CA GLU A 20 -8.43 -29.02 7.40
C GLU A 20 -7.68 -27.73 7.04
N CYS A 21 -7.87 -27.20 5.83
CA CYS A 21 -7.33 -25.90 5.40
C CYS A 21 -8.31 -24.73 5.66
N GLY A 22 -9.39 -24.97 6.42
CA GLY A 22 -10.44 -23.98 6.70
C GLY A 22 -11.53 -23.88 5.63
N GLU A 23 -11.29 -24.42 4.43
CA GLU A 23 -12.24 -24.37 3.31
C GLU A 23 -13.04 -25.67 3.15
N LYS A 24 -14.35 -25.56 2.88
CA LYS A 24 -15.25 -26.72 2.79
C LYS A 24 -14.88 -27.72 1.70
N THR A 25 -14.21 -27.27 0.65
CA THR A 25 -13.79 -28.12 -0.48
C THR A 25 -12.43 -27.69 -1.01
N CYS A 26 -11.69 -28.60 -1.64
CA CYS A 26 -10.46 -28.27 -2.34
C CYS A 26 -10.70 -27.29 -3.50
N MET A 27 -11.91 -27.23 -4.07
CA MET A 27 -12.25 -26.23 -5.09
C MET A 27 -12.36 -24.83 -4.49
N ALA A 28 -12.97 -24.70 -3.31
CA ALA A 28 -13.02 -23.43 -2.59
C ALA A 28 -11.60 -22.99 -2.19
N PHE A 29 -10.77 -23.90 -1.68
CA PHE A 29 -9.34 -23.64 -1.43
C PHE A 29 -8.61 -23.15 -2.69
N ALA A 30 -8.83 -23.81 -3.84
CA ALA A 30 -8.26 -23.38 -5.11
C ALA A 30 -8.63 -21.94 -5.50
N SER A 31 -9.87 -21.51 -5.26
CA SER A 31 -10.28 -20.11 -5.45
C SER A 31 -9.55 -19.16 -4.49
N GLN A 32 -9.43 -19.53 -3.21
CA GLN A 32 -8.72 -18.70 -2.21
C GLN A 32 -7.22 -18.52 -2.53
N ILE A 33 -6.58 -19.54 -3.11
CA ILE A 33 -5.18 -19.44 -3.58
C ILE A 33 -5.05 -18.39 -4.68
N ILE A 34 -5.97 -18.37 -5.65
CA ILE A 34 -5.95 -17.40 -6.77
C ILE A 34 -6.19 -15.98 -6.26
N GLU A 35 -7.06 -15.83 -5.28
CA GLU A 35 -7.32 -14.54 -4.65
C GLU A 35 -6.22 -14.12 -3.66
N ARG A 36 -5.21 -14.98 -3.46
CA ARG A 36 -4.10 -14.86 -2.49
C ARG A 36 -4.56 -14.65 -1.05
N VAL A 37 -5.73 -15.20 -0.70
CA VAL A 37 -6.27 -15.19 0.66
C VAL A 37 -5.64 -16.28 1.51
N LEU A 38 -5.39 -17.45 0.89
CA LEU A 38 -4.69 -18.57 1.49
C LEU A 38 -3.40 -18.85 0.71
N ALA A 39 -2.47 -19.52 1.37
CA ALA A 39 -1.21 -19.95 0.78
C ALA A 39 -1.19 -21.46 0.55
N LEU A 40 -0.34 -21.93 -0.38
CA LEU A 40 -0.26 -23.35 -0.73
C LEU A 40 0.05 -24.24 0.49
N GLN A 41 0.88 -23.73 1.41
CA GLN A 41 1.24 -24.43 2.66
C GLN A 41 0.07 -24.66 3.63
N ASP A 42 -1.05 -23.95 3.46
CA ASP A 42 -2.23 -24.12 4.34
C ASP A 42 -2.95 -25.45 4.08
N CYS A 43 -2.62 -26.15 2.98
CA CYS A 43 -3.06 -27.52 2.75
C CYS A 43 -2.03 -28.51 3.30
N PRO A 44 -2.30 -29.20 4.44
CA PRO A 44 -1.33 -30.11 5.06
C PRO A 44 -0.97 -31.34 4.20
N TYR A 45 -1.84 -31.65 3.23
CA TYR A 45 -1.70 -32.79 2.31
C TYR A 45 -1.04 -32.43 0.97
N LEU A 46 -0.79 -31.15 0.69
CA LEU A 46 -0.16 -30.73 -0.57
C LEU A 46 1.36 -30.88 -0.48
N LYS A 47 1.91 -31.88 -1.15
CA LYS A 47 3.35 -32.19 -1.14
C LYS A 47 3.85 -32.68 -2.50
N GLY A 48 5.17 -32.72 -2.67
CA GLY A 48 5.84 -33.28 -3.85
C GLY A 48 5.42 -32.61 -5.15
N LYS A 49 5.17 -33.41 -6.19
CA LYS A 49 4.88 -32.92 -7.56
C LYS A 49 3.70 -31.94 -7.65
N GLY A 50 2.66 -32.12 -6.82
CA GLY A 50 1.52 -31.20 -6.79
C GLY A 50 1.92 -29.82 -6.28
N MET A 51 2.72 -29.78 -5.22
CA MET A 51 3.27 -28.53 -4.65
C MET A 51 4.18 -27.83 -5.66
N GLU A 52 5.12 -28.55 -6.27
CA GLU A 52 6.05 -27.99 -7.27
C GLU A 52 5.31 -27.40 -8.49
N ALA A 53 4.30 -28.11 -8.99
CA ALA A 53 3.48 -27.63 -10.10
C ALA A 53 2.71 -26.36 -9.72
N LEU A 54 2.13 -26.31 -8.52
CA LEU A 54 1.39 -25.14 -8.05
C LEU A 54 2.30 -23.95 -7.78
N ILE A 55 3.48 -24.13 -7.18
CA ILE A 55 4.47 -23.06 -6.99
C ILE A 55 4.79 -22.38 -8.33
N LYS A 56 4.99 -23.17 -9.39
CA LYS A 56 5.26 -22.63 -10.72
C LYS A 56 4.03 -21.95 -11.33
N LEU A 57 2.85 -22.52 -11.12
CA LEU A 57 1.59 -22.05 -11.71
C LEU A 57 1.05 -20.78 -11.05
N THR A 58 1.30 -20.61 -9.74
CA THR A 58 0.90 -19.45 -8.94
C THR A 58 2.04 -18.45 -8.75
N ALA A 59 3.16 -18.65 -9.45
CA ALA A 59 4.23 -17.65 -9.44
C ALA A 59 3.69 -16.34 -10.01
N PRO A 60 3.99 -15.20 -9.39
CA PRO A 60 3.47 -13.92 -9.82
C PRO A 60 3.95 -13.58 -11.24
N ALA A 61 3.12 -12.89 -12.02
CA ALA A 61 3.50 -12.47 -13.37
C ALA A 61 4.68 -11.50 -13.37
N VAL A 62 4.77 -10.61 -12.38
CA VAL A 62 5.98 -9.83 -12.04
C VAL A 62 6.67 -10.52 -10.87
N ARG A 63 7.94 -10.89 -11.00
CA ARG A 63 8.68 -11.52 -9.89
C ARG A 63 8.73 -10.61 -8.68
N GLU A 64 8.78 -11.26 -7.53
CA GLU A 64 8.95 -10.60 -6.25
C GLU A 64 10.43 -10.48 -5.91
N VAL A 65 10.83 -9.30 -5.43
CA VAL A 65 12.18 -9.04 -4.90
C VAL A 65 12.04 -8.52 -3.47
N ILE A 66 12.86 -9.06 -2.56
CA ILE A 66 12.89 -8.69 -1.15
C ILE A 66 14.30 -8.22 -0.78
N PHE A 67 14.40 -7.08 -0.10
CA PHE A 67 15.64 -6.51 0.43
C PHE A 67 15.43 -5.95 1.84
N GLY A 68 16.51 -5.77 2.61
CA GLY A 68 16.44 -5.57 4.06
C GLY A 68 16.29 -6.90 4.81
N ARG A 69 17.06 -7.15 5.88
CA ARG A 69 16.85 -8.29 6.80
C ARG A 69 16.16 -7.86 8.08
N LYS A 70 16.50 -6.69 8.63
CA LYS A 70 15.88 -6.12 9.83
C LYS A 70 14.43 -5.75 9.60
N THR A 71 14.19 -4.95 8.56
CA THR A 71 12.86 -4.54 8.10
C THR A 71 12.72 -4.91 6.62
N PRO A 72 12.34 -6.17 6.32
CA PRO A 72 12.23 -6.63 4.93
C PRO A 72 11.19 -5.82 4.15
N VAL A 73 11.61 -5.33 2.99
CA VAL A 73 10.79 -4.59 2.04
C VAL A 73 10.64 -5.42 0.78
N LYS A 74 9.45 -5.38 0.18
CA LYS A 74 9.06 -6.21 -0.97
C LYS A 74 8.61 -5.34 -2.14
N ILE A 75 9.07 -5.67 -3.34
CA ILE A 75 8.70 -5.02 -4.61
C ILE A 75 8.31 -6.07 -5.66
N GLY A 76 7.45 -5.71 -6.61
CA GLY A 76 6.92 -6.62 -7.63
C GLY A 76 5.84 -7.54 -7.10
N GLY A 77 5.78 -8.80 -7.57
CA GLY A 77 4.81 -9.79 -7.08
C GLY A 77 3.40 -9.64 -7.63
N GLU A 78 3.23 -8.93 -8.73
CA GLU A 78 1.94 -8.54 -9.29
C GLU A 78 1.45 -9.42 -10.44
N ASP A 79 0.11 -9.50 -10.63
CA ASP A 79 -0.52 -10.42 -11.60
C ASP A 79 -1.40 -9.77 -12.67
N VAL A 80 -1.73 -8.48 -12.52
CA VAL A 80 -2.71 -7.81 -13.39
C VAL A 80 -2.17 -6.51 -13.98
N MET A 81 -2.69 -6.14 -15.14
CA MET A 81 -2.45 -4.80 -15.71
C MET A 81 -3.30 -3.77 -14.98
N TYR A 82 -4.56 -4.09 -14.67
CA TYR A 82 -5.50 -3.14 -14.13
C TYR A 82 -6.06 -3.63 -12.80
N ARG A 83 -5.99 -2.79 -11.76
CA ARG A 83 -6.43 -3.17 -10.40
C ARG A 83 -7.84 -3.76 -10.31
N HIS A 84 -8.77 -3.31 -11.15
CA HIS A 84 -10.15 -3.81 -11.16
C HIS A 84 -10.31 -5.24 -11.71
N GLU A 85 -9.29 -5.81 -12.33
CA GLU A 85 -9.31 -7.22 -12.78
C GLU A 85 -9.11 -8.19 -11.61
N LEU A 86 -8.38 -7.76 -10.58
CA LEU A 86 -8.10 -8.51 -9.34
C LEU A 86 -7.83 -7.51 -8.19
N THR A 87 -6.56 -7.19 -7.96
CA THR A 87 -6.04 -6.12 -7.09
C THR A 87 -4.56 -5.94 -7.41
N TYR A 88 -3.95 -4.84 -6.99
CA TYR A 88 -2.51 -4.80 -6.78
C TYR A 88 -2.19 -5.29 -5.37
N PHE A 89 -1.02 -5.91 -5.17
CA PHE A 89 -0.68 -6.66 -3.96
C PHE A 89 0.40 -5.99 -3.11
N ASN A 90 1.48 -5.53 -3.73
CA ASN A 90 2.63 -4.99 -3.01
C ASN A 90 2.77 -3.49 -3.29
N GLU A 91 2.44 -2.66 -2.29
CA GLU A 91 2.52 -1.21 -2.40
C GLU A 91 3.89 -0.72 -2.90
N THR A 92 3.88 0.28 -3.78
CA THR A 92 5.10 0.93 -4.26
C THR A 92 5.98 1.40 -3.10
N VAL A 93 7.20 0.91 -3.06
CA VAL A 93 8.18 1.30 -2.05
C VAL A 93 8.63 2.73 -2.30
N ILE A 94 8.52 3.59 -1.28
CA ILE A 94 9.02 4.96 -1.35
C ILE A 94 10.36 4.99 -0.60
N ALA A 95 11.44 5.16 -1.35
CA ALA A 95 12.78 5.35 -0.82
C ALA A 95 13.12 6.85 -0.86
N ILE A 96 13.47 7.45 0.28
CA ILE A 96 13.96 8.83 0.30
C ILE A 96 15.47 8.81 0.07
N ASP A 97 15.96 9.64 -0.85
CA ASP A 97 17.37 9.72 -1.16
C ASP A 97 18.15 10.50 -0.09
N VAL A 98 19.41 10.11 0.10
CA VAL A 98 20.47 10.89 0.75
C VAL A 98 21.72 10.72 -0.11
N ASP A 99 22.72 11.57 0.05
CA ASP A 99 24.00 11.38 -0.64
C ASP A 99 25.19 11.52 0.29
N ASP A 100 26.33 11.03 -0.20
CA ASP A 100 27.61 10.99 0.51
C ASP A 100 28.37 12.33 0.52
N GLU A 101 27.81 13.39 -0.08
CA GLU A 101 28.33 14.76 0.02
C GLU A 101 27.52 15.63 0.99
N MET A 102 26.34 15.18 1.43
CA MET A 102 25.53 15.85 2.45
C MET A 102 26.31 16.09 3.75
N GLY A 103 26.11 17.26 4.34
CA GLY A 103 26.62 17.56 5.68
C GLY A 103 26.04 16.57 6.71
N GLU A 104 26.84 16.19 7.70
CA GLU A 104 26.45 15.16 8.68
C GLU A 104 25.14 15.47 9.42
N GLU A 105 24.92 16.74 9.79
CA GLU A 105 23.68 17.16 10.46
C GLU A 105 22.45 16.98 9.55
N GLU A 106 22.56 17.38 8.29
CA GLU A 106 21.51 17.25 7.28
C GLU A 106 21.21 15.77 6.99
N LEU A 107 22.25 14.97 6.76
CA LEU A 107 22.16 13.53 6.51
C LEU A 107 21.39 12.84 7.65
N LEU A 108 21.79 13.07 8.91
CA LEU A 108 21.16 12.44 10.06
C LEU A 108 19.73 12.94 10.29
N ALA A 109 19.46 14.23 10.07
CA ALA A 109 18.09 14.77 10.15
C ALA A 109 17.16 14.09 9.15
N ARG A 110 17.65 13.86 7.93
CA ARG A 110 16.90 13.21 6.85
C ARG A 110 16.70 11.71 7.09
N VAL A 111 17.71 11.00 7.57
CA VAL A 111 17.57 9.60 8.02
C VAL A 111 16.54 9.46 9.14
N LYS A 112 16.59 10.38 10.12
CA LYS A 112 15.62 10.43 11.22
C LYS A 112 14.20 10.69 10.71
N TYR A 113 14.01 11.62 9.78
CA TYR A 113 12.71 11.88 9.16
C TYR A 113 12.08 10.61 8.60
N VAL A 114 12.84 9.83 7.81
CA VAL A 114 12.34 8.58 7.19
C VAL A 114 12.05 7.51 8.25
N THR A 115 12.91 7.43 9.27
CA THR A 115 12.80 6.43 10.34
C THR A 115 11.54 6.66 11.17
N ASP A 116 11.25 7.92 11.49
CA ASP A 116 10.16 8.31 12.38
C ASP A 116 8.86 8.66 11.64
N PHE A 117 8.87 8.66 10.31
CA PHE A 117 7.67 8.97 9.52
C PHE A 117 6.58 7.92 9.78
N ASP A 118 5.53 8.35 10.45
CA ASP A 118 4.31 7.60 10.72
C ASP A 118 3.12 8.57 10.70
N HIS A 119 2.24 8.38 9.72
CA HIS A 119 1.03 9.17 9.58
C HIS A 119 -0.21 8.27 9.58
N GLU A 120 -1.07 8.40 10.59
CA GLU A 120 -2.32 7.66 10.65
C GLU A 120 -3.36 8.25 9.68
N ARG A 121 -3.87 7.41 8.78
CA ARG A 121 -4.95 7.76 7.86
C ARG A 121 -5.89 6.59 7.67
N ILE A 122 -7.18 6.81 7.95
CA ILE A 122 -8.24 5.78 7.78
C ILE A 122 -7.92 4.52 8.62
N GLY A 123 -7.37 4.72 9.83
CA GLY A 123 -6.99 3.64 10.74
C GLY A 123 -5.78 2.80 10.30
N GLN A 124 -4.99 3.32 9.37
CA GLN A 124 -3.76 2.68 8.89
C GLN A 124 -2.58 3.62 9.08
N HIS A 125 -1.44 3.06 9.48
CA HIS A 125 -0.18 3.79 9.61
C HIS A 125 0.54 3.85 8.27
N LEU A 126 0.66 5.05 7.71
CA LEU A 126 1.42 5.31 6.50
C LEU A 126 2.87 5.57 6.86
N ILE A 127 3.75 4.64 6.48
CA ILE A 127 5.19 4.70 6.78
C ILE A 127 6.03 4.84 5.49
N LEU A 128 7.23 5.39 5.60
CA LEU A 128 8.27 5.29 4.57
C LEU A 128 9.09 4.00 4.76
N GLN A 129 9.45 3.34 3.66
CA GLN A 129 9.98 1.96 3.70
C GLN A 129 11.50 1.88 3.63
N ALA A 130 12.14 2.80 2.90
CA ALA A 130 13.55 2.67 2.55
C ALA A 130 14.28 4.02 2.45
N ILE A 131 15.61 3.95 2.45
CA ILE A 131 16.51 5.07 2.19
C ILE A 131 17.42 4.70 1.02
N ALA A 132 17.55 5.59 0.04
CA ALA A 132 18.47 5.41 -1.08
C ALA A 132 19.73 6.24 -0.85
N VAL A 133 20.87 5.59 -0.63
CA VAL A 133 22.16 6.27 -0.40
C VAL A 133 22.87 6.42 -1.74
N LYS A 134 23.05 7.65 -2.22
CA LYS A 134 23.70 7.96 -3.50
C LYS A 134 25.20 8.20 -3.31
N ASN A 135 25.99 7.61 -4.20
CA ASN A 135 27.42 7.87 -4.33
C ASN A 135 27.66 9.07 -5.25
N THR A 136 27.34 10.27 -4.78
CA THR A 136 27.55 11.51 -5.55
C THR A 136 29.05 11.81 -5.68
N SER A 137 29.82 11.55 -4.64
CA SER A 137 31.28 11.77 -4.60
C SER A 137 32.06 10.92 -5.61
N GLN A 138 31.48 9.80 -6.06
CA GLN A 138 32.15 8.74 -6.85
C GLN A 138 33.36 8.09 -6.13
N ASP A 139 33.54 8.36 -4.84
CA ASP A 139 34.63 7.81 -4.02
C ASP A 139 34.13 6.64 -3.17
N ALA A 140 34.88 5.54 -3.17
CA ALA A 140 34.47 4.30 -2.52
C ALA A 140 34.51 4.37 -0.99
N GLU A 141 35.50 5.08 -0.42
CA GLU A 141 35.65 5.22 1.02
C GLU A 141 34.56 6.15 1.59
N THR A 142 34.37 7.31 0.96
CA THR A 142 33.34 8.29 1.31
C THR A 142 31.94 7.67 1.26
N PHE A 143 31.65 6.90 0.21
CA PHE A 143 30.39 6.19 0.10
C PHE A 143 30.19 5.13 1.19
N ALA A 144 31.20 4.31 1.47
CA ALA A 144 31.12 3.30 2.51
C ALA A 144 30.91 3.93 3.90
N GLU A 145 31.59 5.04 4.20
CA GLU A 145 31.39 5.78 5.45
C GLU A 145 29.97 6.34 5.58
N CYS A 146 29.42 6.92 4.51
CA CYS A 146 28.04 7.39 4.47
C CYS A 146 27.06 6.24 4.71
N VAL A 147 27.19 5.13 3.98
CA VAL A 147 26.34 3.93 4.13
C VAL A 147 26.40 3.37 5.55
N LYS A 148 27.59 3.27 6.13
CA LYS A 148 27.78 2.84 7.52
C LYS A 148 27.04 3.77 8.48
N LYS A 149 27.16 5.08 8.30
CA LYS A 149 26.51 6.08 9.15
C LYS A 149 24.98 5.99 9.05
N VAL A 150 24.43 5.90 7.83
CA VAL A 150 22.99 5.72 7.60
C VAL A 150 22.50 4.43 8.25
N GLY A 151 23.16 3.30 7.99
CA GLY A 151 22.76 1.99 8.52
C GLY A 151 22.87 1.84 10.05
N GLN A 152 23.62 2.71 10.74
CA GLN A 152 23.69 2.78 12.20
C GLN A 152 22.55 3.58 12.83
N ASN A 153 21.87 4.42 12.05
CA ASN A 153 20.86 5.36 12.53
C ASN A 153 19.43 5.01 12.05
N THR A 154 19.24 3.86 11.41
CA THR A 154 17.94 3.40 10.96
C THR A 154 17.89 1.86 10.85
N ASP A 155 16.69 1.31 10.97
CA ASP A 155 16.39 -0.09 10.65
C ASP A 155 15.60 -0.23 9.34
N LYS A 156 15.37 0.88 8.62
CA LYS A 156 14.76 0.87 7.28
C LYS A 156 15.70 0.21 6.27
N ALA A 157 15.12 -0.39 5.23
CA ALA A 157 15.91 -1.03 4.17
C ALA A 157 16.70 0.00 3.36
N LEU A 158 17.89 -0.36 2.90
CA LEU A 158 18.75 0.53 2.10
C LEU A 158 18.80 0.11 0.63
N VAL A 159 18.79 1.12 -0.24
CA VAL A 159 19.20 1.02 -1.64
C VAL A 159 20.57 1.69 -1.76
N LEU A 160 21.58 0.96 -2.24
CA LEU A 160 22.92 1.50 -2.44
C LEU A 160 23.04 1.92 -3.90
N CYS A 161 23.09 3.23 -4.14
CA CYS A 161 23.02 3.82 -5.48
C CYS A 161 24.41 4.28 -5.95
N SER A 162 25.12 3.42 -6.69
CA SER A 162 26.34 3.73 -7.43
C SER A 162 26.45 2.90 -8.71
N PHE A 163 26.92 3.52 -9.79
CA PHE A 163 27.35 2.81 -10.99
C PHE A 163 28.80 2.30 -10.90
N ASN A 164 29.54 2.65 -9.83
CA ASN A 164 30.90 2.18 -9.58
C ASN A 164 30.88 0.88 -8.75
N PRO A 165 31.32 -0.26 -9.30
CA PRO A 165 31.38 -1.53 -8.57
C PRO A 165 32.27 -1.47 -7.32
N GLU A 166 33.36 -0.71 -7.35
CA GLU A 166 34.28 -0.57 -6.20
C GLU A 166 33.58 0.10 -5.02
N SER A 167 32.80 1.15 -5.27
CA SER A 167 31.99 1.82 -4.24
C SER A 167 30.93 0.88 -3.65
N LEU A 168 30.22 0.11 -4.50
CA LEU A 168 29.26 -0.89 -4.02
C LEU A 168 29.92 -1.96 -3.16
N GLU A 169 31.09 -2.46 -3.55
CA GLU A 169 31.85 -3.44 -2.77
C GLU A 169 32.30 -2.86 -1.42
N ALA A 170 32.82 -1.64 -1.40
CA ALA A 170 33.25 -0.96 -0.18
C ALA A 170 32.08 -0.79 0.81
N ALA A 171 30.91 -0.36 0.31
CA ALA A 171 29.70 -0.25 1.12
C ALA A 171 29.21 -1.61 1.66
N LEU A 172 29.25 -2.67 0.85
CA LEU A 172 28.86 -4.03 1.27
C LEU A 172 29.78 -4.61 2.35
N LYS A 173 31.04 -4.20 2.41
CA LYS A 173 31.97 -4.61 3.49
C LYS A 173 31.58 -4.02 4.86
N VAL A 174 30.89 -2.88 4.88
CA VAL A 174 30.50 -2.17 6.11
C VAL A 174 29.01 -2.27 6.44
N TYR A 175 28.19 -2.81 5.54
CA TYR A 175 26.74 -2.94 5.71
C TYR A 175 26.23 -4.33 5.27
N ASN A 176 25.55 -5.04 6.18
CA ASN A 176 25.23 -6.46 6.02
C ASN A 176 23.72 -6.80 6.11
N ASP A 177 22.84 -5.81 5.96
CA ASP A 177 21.39 -5.98 6.06
C ASP A 177 20.70 -6.24 4.70
N LYS A 178 21.40 -6.89 3.76
CA LYS A 178 20.87 -7.24 2.42
C LYS A 178 20.28 -6.04 1.67
N PRO A 179 21.08 -5.01 1.36
CA PRO A 179 20.61 -3.86 0.58
C PRO A 179 20.22 -4.24 -0.85
N LEU A 180 19.46 -3.36 -1.51
CA LEU A 180 19.28 -3.41 -2.97
C LEU A 180 20.44 -2.70 -3.66
N LEU A 181 21.12 -3.37 -4.59
CA LEU A 181 22.25 -2.81 -5.33
C LEU A 181 21.77 -2.09 -6.59
N TYR A 182 21.88 -0.77 -6.62
CA TYR A 182 21.57 0.08 -7.76
C TYR A 182 22.88 0.67 -8.31
N ALA A 183 23.36 0.35 -9.51
CA ALA A 183 22.79 -0.58 -10.47
C ALA A 183 23.86 -1.20 -11.39
N ALA A 184 23.52 -2.36 -11.95
CA ALA A 184 24.28 -3.05 -12.99
C ALA A 184 23.92 -2.47 -14.37
N THR A 185 24.91 -1.93 -15.08
CA THR A 185 24.77 -1.47 -16.47
C THR A 185 25.27 -2.53 -17.46
N ASN A 186 25.20 -2.25 -18.75
CA ASN A 186 25.77 -3.11 -19.78
C ASN A 186 27.30 -3.28 -19.67
N GLU A 187 27.99 -2.32 -19.05
CA GLU A 187 29.43 -2.32 -18.86
C GLU A 187 29.82 -2.98 -17.53
N THR A 188 28.98 -2.88 -16.49
CA THR A 188 29.33 -3.28 -15.12
C THR A 188 28.59 -4.50 -14.59
N TRP A 189 27.64 -5.08 -15.36
CA TRP A 189 26.80 -6.18 -14.88
C TRP A 189 27.56 -7.39 -14.35
N GLU A 190 28.73 -7.71 -14.90
CA GLU A 190 29.48 -8.89 -14.48
C GLU A 190 30.06 -8.70 -13.07
N GLU A 191 30.63 -7.53 -12.80
CA GLU A 191 31.22 -7.19 -11.50
C GLU A 191 30.13 -7.00 -10.44
N VAL A 192 29.12 -6.18 -10.74
CA VAL A 192 27.98 -5.95 -9.84
C VAL A 192 27.21 -7.25 -9.58
N GLY A 193 27.05 -8.10 -10.60
CA GLY A 193 26.41 -9.41 -10.47
C GLY A 193 27.18 -10.37 -9.56
N LYS A 194 28.53 -10.36 -9.63
CA LYS A 194 29.38 -11.14 -8.70
C LYS A 194 29.23 -10.65 -7.26
N LEU A 195 29.16 -9.33 -7.05
CA LEU A 195 28.89 -8.76 -5.73
C LEU A 195 27.52 -9.20 -5.21
N ALA A 196 26.48 -9.07 -6.02
CA ALA A 196 25.12 -9.47 -5.68
C ALA A 196 25.04 -10.95 -5.25
N LEU A 197 25.72 -11.87 -5.96
CA LEU A 197 25.79 -13.29 -5.59
C LEU A 197 26.58 -13.50 -4.30
N THR A 198 27.73 -12.86 -4.16
CA THR A 198 28.64 -13.04 -3.02
C THR A 198 28.00 -12.59 -1.71
N TYR A 199 27.29 -11.45 -1.75
CA TYR A 199 26.66 -10.85 -0.57
C TYR A 199 25.18 -11.21 -0.43
N ASP A 200 24.63 -12.08 -1.29
CA ASP A 200 23.20 -12.44 -1.34
C ASP A 200 22.28 -11.21 -1.36
N CYS A 201 22.59 -10.25 -2.23
CA CYS A 201 21.85 -9.00 -2.39
C CYS A 201 21.06 -9.00 -3.71
N PRO A 202 19.82 -8.46 -3.72
CA PRO A 202 19.15 -8.17 -4.98
C PRO A 202 19.85 -7.05 -5.73
N VAL A 203 19.67 -7.02 -7.05
CA VAL A 203 20.33 -6.07 -7.95
C VAL A 203 19.32 -5.42 -8.90
N VAL A 204 19.60 -4.17 -9.27
CA VAL A 204 18.87 -3.43 -10.28
C VAL A 204 19.65 -3.49 -11.59
N ALA A 205 19.02 -3.96 -12.66
CA ALA A 205 19.54 -3.80 -14.01
C ALA A 205 19.12 -2.43 -14.55
N PHE A 206 20.06 -1.68 -15.10
CA PHE A 206 19.85 -0.34 -15.62
C PHE A 206 20.21 -0.25 -17.10
N ALA A 207 19.35 0.40 -17.88
CA ALA A 207 19.68 0.90 -19.21
C ALA A 207 18.76 2.08 -19.53
N ASP A 208 19.35 3.19 -19.95
CA ASP A 208 18.64 4.45 -20.14
C ASP A 208 17.89 4.46 -21.48
N ASN A 209 16.55 4.45 -21.44
CA ASN A 209 15.66 4.48 -22.60
C ASN A 209 15.94 3.40 -23.66
N ASP A 210 16.54 2.27 -23.28
CA ASP A 210 16.85 1.15 -24.18
C ASP A 210 16.39 -0.18 -23.56
N LEU A 211 15.16 -0.59 -23.87
CA LEU A 211 14.58 -1.84 -23.38
C LEU A 211 15.30 -3.09 -23.92
N ALA A 212 15.97 -3.01 -25.08
CA ALA A 212 16.69 -4.15 -25.64
C ALA A 212 18.01 -4.37 -24.90
N GLN A 213 18.73 -3.29 -24.59
CA GLN A 213 19.90 -3.33 -23.75
C GLN A 213 19.53 -3.75 -22.32
N LEU A 214 18.46 -3.20 -21.75
CA LEU A 214 17.95 -3.59 -20.42
C LEU A 214 17.69 -5.10 -20.35
N LYS A 215 17.00 -5.65 -21.35
CA LYS A 215 16.74 -7.09 -21.46
C LYS A 215 18.03 -7.91 -21.55
N SER A 216 19.06 -7.39 -22.23
CA SER A 216 20.36 -8.04 -22.35
C SER A 216 21.09 -8.11 -21.00
N VAL A 217 21.09 -7.01 -20.24
CA VAL A 217 21.66 -6.95 -18.88
C VAL A 217 20.94 -7.94 -17.96
N VAL A 218 19.60 -7.95 -17.97
CA VAL A 218 18.80 -8.87 -17.15
C VAL A 218 19.10 -10.33 -17.50
N ASN A 219 19.21 -10.68 -18.78
CA ASN A 219 19.59 -12.03 -19.21
C ASN A 219 20.99 -12.43 -18.73
N ALA A 220 21.94 -11.51 -18.77
CA ALA A 220 23.31 -11.75 -18.32
C ALA A 220 23.34 -12.04 -16.82
N LEU A 221 22.68 -11.20 -16.00
CA LEU A 221 22.54 -11.42 -14.56
C LEU A 221 21.85 -12.75 -14.22
N GLN A 222 20.77 -13.10 -14.94
CA GLN A 222 20.06 -14.37 -14.74
C GLN A 222 20.94 -15.57 -15.09
N SER A 223 21.77 -15.46 -16.13
CA SER A 223 22.70 -16.51 -16.54
C SER A 223 23.80 -16.77 -15.49
N MET A 224 24.11 -15.79 -14.65
CA MET A 224 24.98 -15.97 -13.48
C MET A 224 24.28 -16.67 -12.31
N GLY A 225 22.96 -16.87 -12.39
CA GLY A 225 22.15 -17.49 -11.34
C GLY A 225 21.39 -16.51 -10.44
N LEU A 226 21.45 -15.20 -10.72
CA LEU A 226 20.68 -14.21 -9.96
C LEU A 226 19.19 -14.33 -10.27
N LYS A 227 18.39 -14.41 -9.21
CA LYS A 227 16.92 -14.54 -9.30
C LYS A 227 16.21 -13.24 -8.92
N SER A 228 16.79 -12.50 -7.98
CA SER A 228 16.23 -11.27 -7.43
C SER A 228 16.77 -10.06 -8.16
N ILE A 229 16.12 -9.74 -9.28
CA ILE A 229 16.50 -8.64 -10.18
C ILE A 229 15.31 -7.70 -10.31
N ALA A 230 15.55 -6.41 -10.09
CA ALA A 230 14.66 -5.32 -10.48
C ALA A 230 15.23 -4.60 -11.71
N VAL A 231 14.43 -3.75 -12.35
CA VAL A 231 14.83 -3.03 -13.56
C VAL A 231 14.55 -1.54 -13.45
N ASP A 232 15.45 -0.74 -14.01
CA ASP A 232 15.26 0.70 -14.20
C ASP A 232 15.53 1.03 -15.69
N PRO A 233 14.50 1.36 -16.49
CA PRO A 233 14.64 1.75 -17.88
C PRO A 233 15.00 3.23 -18.09
N GLY A 234 15.34 3.95 -17.02
CA GLY A 234 15.55 5.40 -17.03
C GLY A 234 14.29 6.17 -16.68
N THR A 235 14.45 7.25 -15.89
CA THR A 235 13.39 8.22 -15.61
C THR A 235 13.73 9.53 -16.30
N HIS A 236 12.88 9.96 -17.22
CA HIS A 236 13.03 11.20 -17.98
C HIS A 236 11.87 12.16 -17.67
N PRO A 237 12.03 13.06 -16.69
CA PRO A 237 10.93 13.94 -16.31
C PRO A 237 10.49 14.91 -17.40
N GLU A 238 11.44 15.43 -18.16
CA GLU A 238 11.20 16.28 -19.34
C GLU A 238 10.50 15.53 -20.49
N ASN A 239 10.50 14.19 -20.45
CA ASN A 239 9.79 13.33 -21.39
C ASN A 239 9.10 12.18 -20.68
N LEU A 240 8.19 12.53 -19.76
CA LEU A 240 7.52 11.55 -18.92
C LEU A 240 6.74 10.50 -19.73
N SER A 241 6.26 10.86 -20.94
CA SER A 241 5.63 9.93 -21.87
C SER A 241 6.53 8.74 -22.22
N ALA A 242 7.83 8.98 -22.50
CA ALA A 242 8.79 7.92 -22.78
C ALA A 242 8.98 7.00 -21.56
N THR A 243 9.16 7.59 -20.38
CA THR A 243 9.28 6.87 -19.10
C THR A 243 8.09 5.93 -18.87
N LEU A 244 6.86 6.48 -18.93
CA LEU A 244 5.65 5.71 -18.70
C LEU A 244 5.43 4.63 -19.78
N ASN A 245 5.81 4.91 -21.03
CA ASN A 245 5.73 3.93 -22.10
C ASN A 245 6.66 2.74 -21.85
N SER A 246 7.89 2.98 -21.36
CA SER A 246 8.81 1.91 -20.95
C SER A 246 8.24 1.06 -19.82
N PHE A 247 7.66 1.69 -18.79
CA PHE A 247 7.07 0.98 -17.65
C PHE A 247 5.90 0.09 -18.09
N VAL A 248 5.01 0.63 -18.94
CA VAL A 248 3.88 -0.13 -19.51
C VAL A 248 4.36 -1.31 -20.36
N GLN A 249 5.43 -1.14 -21.15
CA GLN A 249 6.00 -2.23 -21.96
C GLN A 249 6.57 -3.34 -21.09
N ILE A 250 7.34 -3.02 -20.05
CA ILE A 250 7.90 -3.99 -19.10
C ILE A 250 6.77 -4.76 -18.39
N ARG A 251 5.76 -4.03 -17.90
CA ARG A 251 4.61 -4.65 -17.25
C ARG A 251 3.86 -5.58 -18.19
N ARG A 252 3.58 -5.15 -19.43
CA ARG A 252 2.92 -5.99 -20.44
C ARG A 252 3.75 -7.21 -20.82
N ALA A 253 5.08 -7.09 -20.90
CA ALA A 253 5.96 -8.22 -21.16
C ALA A 253 5.82 -9.28 -20.05
N SER A 254 5.80 -8.83 -18.79
CA SER A 254 5.57 -9.68 -17.61
C SER A 254 4.24 -10.46 -17.72
N MET A 255 3.15 -9.77 -18.10
CA MET A 255 1.82 -10.38 -18.26
C MET A 255 1.69 -11.34 -19.45
N ASN A 256 2.63 -11.28 -20.40
CA ASN A 256 2.67 -12.13 -21.59
C ASN A 256 3.71 -13.25 -21.46
N GLU A 257 4.07 -13.61 -20.23
CA GLU A 257 4.98 -14.72 -19.90
C GLU A 257 6.41 -14.53 -20.46
N ASP A 258 6.86 -13.27 -20.68
CA ASP A 258 8.29 -12.99 -20.89
C ASP A 258 9.03 -13.22 -19.58
N ASN A 259 9.66 -14.37 -19.48
CA ASN A 259 10.45 -14.77 -18.31
C ASN A 259 11.72 -13.92 -18.11
N THR A 260 12.04 -12.97 -18.98
CA THR A 260 13.23 -12.11 -18.81
C THR A 260 12.88 -10.85 -18.05
N LEU A 261 11.98 -10.03 -18.61
CA LEU A 261 11.59 -8.72 -18.09
C LEU A 261 10.42 -8.78 -17.11
N ASN A 262 10.10 -9.96 -16.58
CA ASN A 262 9.15 -10.12 -15.47
C ASN A 262 9.75 -9.68 -14.13
N CYS A 263 10.31 -8.47 -14.09
CA CYS A 263 11.02 -7.89 -12.97
C CYS A 263 10.26 -6.68 -12.42
N PRO A 264 10.36 -6.39 -11.10
CA PRO A 264 9.88 -5.14 -10.52
C PRO A 264 10.54 -3.93 -11.19
N ILE A 265 9.79 -2.84 -11.32
CA ILE A 265 10.22 -1.61 -11.97
C ILE A 265 10.59 -0.57 -10.92
N ILE A 266 11.74 0.06 -11.09
CA ILE A 266 12.22 1.18 -10.28
C ILE A 266 12.13 2.44 -11.12
N GLY A 267 11.86 3.57 -10.49
CA GLY A 267 12.26 4.83 -11.09
C GLY A 267 12.57 5.93 -10.09
N VAL A 268 13.04 7.05 -10.62
CA VAL A 268 13.77 8.07 -9.86
C VAL A 268 13.13 9.44 -10.10
N PRO A 269 11.91 9.70 -9.58
CA PRO A 269 11.30 11.03 -9.66
C PRO A 269 12.18 12.12 -9.06
N GLY A 270 12.99 11.81 -8.04
CA GLY A 270 13.94 12.75 -7.42
C GLY A 270 15.04 13.29 -8.32
N ALA A 271 15.13 12.82 -9.58
CA ALA A 271 15.95 13.47 -10.61
C ALA A 271 15.38 14.83 -11.07
N VAL A 272 14.14 15.15 -10.69
CA VAL A 272 13.50 16.45 -10.93
C VAL A 272 13.89 17.45 -9.85
N SER A 273 14.26 18.67 -10.24
CA SER A 273 14.60 19.73 -9.28
C SER A 273 13.38 20.43 -8.66
N ASP A 274 12.28 20.56 -9.40
CA ASP A 274 11.05 21.19 -8.91
C ASP A 274 10.20 20.19 -8.08
N PRO A 275 9.92 20.46 -6.80
CA PRO A 275 9.16 19.56 -5.93
C PRO A 275 7.76 19.21 -6.44
N MET A 276 7.07 20.13 -7.11
CA MET A 276 5.73 19.87 -7.63
C MET A 276 5.78 18.90 -8.81
N ASN A 277 6.74 19.11 -9.74
CA ASN A 277 6.99 18.19 -10.83
C ASN A 277 7.46 16.82 -10.33
N GLU A 278 8.25 16.77 -9.26
CA GLU A 278 8.64 15.52 -8.61
C GLU A 278 7.41 14.74 -8.12
N VAL A 279 6.50 15.39 -7.39
CA VAL A 279 5.24 14.80 -6.90
C VAL A 279 4.39 14.29 -8.05
N MET A 280 4.25 15.06 -9.14
CA MET A 280 3.49 14.64 -10.32
C MET A 280 4.12 13.43 -11.02
N THR A 281 5.45 13.43 -11.20
CA THR A 281 6.19 12.31 -11.81
C THR A 281 6.05 11.06 -10.96
N ALA A 282 6.27 11.14 -9.63
CA ALA A 282 6.09 10.03 -8.71
C ALA A 282 4.66 9.47 -8.75
N SER A 283 3.66 10.34 -8.77
CA SER A 283 2.25 9.96 -8.81
C SER A 283 1.90 9.17 -10.07
N LEU A 284 2.39 9.63 -11.23
CA LEU A 284 2.18 8.95 -12.51
C LEU A 284 2.91 7.61 -12.59
N MET A 285 4.10 7.52 -11.98
CA MET A 285 4.88 6.28 -11.92
C MET A 285 4.22 5.23 -11.03
N ILE A 286 3.65 5.62 -9.88
CA ILE A 286 2.83 4.72 -9.03
C ILE A 286 1.62 4.20 -9.82
N ASP A 287 0.90 5.08 -10.53
CA ASP A 287 -0.25 4.68 -11.36
C ASP A 287 0.16 3.85 -12.59
N ARG A 288 1.46 3.83 -12.94
CA ARG A 288 2.02 3.11 -14.08
C ARG A 288 3.13 2.16 -13.67
N PHE A 289 2.87 1.37 -12.63
CA PHE A 289 3.58 0.12 -12.33
C PHE A 289 4.98 0.26 -11.72
N ALA A 290 5.37 1.44 -11.23
CA ALA A 290 6.56 1.54 -10.40
C ALA A 290 6.36 0.72 -9.12
N ASP A 291 7.26 -0.21 -8.87
CA ASP A 291 7.29 -1.02 -7.65
C ASP A 291 8.18 -0.37 -6.58
N LEU A 292 9.14 0.47 -7.00
CA LEU A 292 9.94 1.33 -6.13
C LEU A 292 10.13 2.71 -6.77
N ILE A 293 10.00 3.77 -5.98
CA ILE A 293 10.41 5.12 -6.38
C ILE A 293 11.49 5.67 -5.45
N ILE A 294 12.50 6.34 -6.04
CA ILE A 294 13.52 7.10 -5.31
C ILE A 294 13.13 8.58 -5.35
N PHE A 295 12.76 9.11 -4.19
CA PHE A 295 12.16 10.44 -3.98
C PHE A 295 13.11 11.33 -3.16
N HIS A 296 13.09 12.63 -3.43
CA HIS A 296 13.98 13.64 -2.88
C HIS A 296 13.26 14.67 -1.99
N THR A 297 12.06 15.14 -2.34
CA THR A 297 11.41 16.13 -1.47
C THR A 297 10.90 15.48 -0.18
N ILE A 298 11.29 16.00 0.99
CA ILE A 298 10.82 15.53 2.31
C ILE A 298 9.76 16.43 2.95
N ASP A 299 9.41 17.53 2.29
CA ASP A 299 8.32 18.38 2.75
C ASP A 299 7.01 17.60 2.81
N MET A 300 6.24 17.81 3.87
CA MET A 300 4.98 17.08 4.09
C MET A 300 3.99 17.28 2.94
N PHE A 301 3.99 18.44 2.28
CA PHE A 301 3.13 18.69 1.13
C PHE A 301 3.47 17.81 -0.08
N ALA A 302 4.70 17.30 -0.17
CA ALA A 302 5.15 16.44 -1.26
C ALA A 302 4.98 14.96 -0.90
N VAL A 303 5.37 14.57 0.31
CA VAL A 303 5.31 13.16 0.75
C VAL A 303 3.87 12.69 0.96
N LEU A 304 3.04 13.49 1.63
CA LEU A 304 1.69 13.07 2.04
C LEU A 304 0.77 12.76 0.85
N PRO A 305 0.72 13.56 -0.24
CA PRO A 305 -0.10 13.21 -1.41
C PRO A 305 0.37 11.93 -2.11
N VAL A 306 1.68 11.70 -2.24
CA VAL A 306 2.25 10.53 -2.92
C VAL A 306 1.94 9.24 -2.15
N ILE A 307 2.15 9.23 -0.83
CA ILE A 307 1.85 8.05 0.00
C ILE A 307 0.33 7.81 0.12
N THR A 308 -0.48 8.88 0.12
CA THR A 308 -1.95 8.77 0.08
C THR A 308 -2.43 8.20 -1.24
N LEU A 309 -1.88 8.64 -2.37
CA LEU A 309 -2.20 8.08 -3.68
C LEU A 309 -1.85 6.59 -3.73
N ARG A 310 -0.68 6.20 -3.23
CA ARG A 310 -0.27 4.80 -3.12
C ARG A 310 -1.30 3.98 -2.34
N GLN A 311 -1.67 4.41 -1.12
CA GLN A 311 -2.69 3.73 -0.31
C GLN A 311 -3.99 3.52 -1.11
N ASN A 312 -4.46 4.57 -1.80
CA ASN A 312 -5.70 4.50 -2.57
C ASN A 312 -5.61 3.54 -3.76
N ILE A 313 -4.50 3.55 -4.51
CA ILE A 313 -4.30 2.69 -5.68
C ILE A 313 -4.22 1.21 -5.29
N TYR A 314 -3.55 0.91 -4.17
CA TYR A 314 -3.35 -0.46 -3.69
C TYR A 314 -4.44 -0.99 -2.78
N THR A 315 -5.45 -0.17 -2.43
CA THR A 315 -6.65 -0.67 -1.75
C THR A 315 -7.33 -1.74 -2.60
N ASP A 316 -7.71 -2.88 -2.02
CA ASP A 316 -8.36 -3.98 -2.76
C ASP A 316 -9.74 -3.54 -3.27
N PRO A 317 -9.98 -3.45 -4.59
CA PRO A 317 -11.25 -3.00 -5.14
C PRO A 317 -12.39 -4.01 -4.94
N ARG A 318 -12.09 -5.26 -4.55
CA ARG A 318 -13.07 -6.32 -4.36
C ARG A 318 -13.73 -6.28 -2.97
N ARG A 319 -13.15 -5.53 -2.03
CA ARG A 319 -13.58 -5.48 -0.62
C ARG A 319 -13.73 -4.02 -0.18
N PRO A 320 -14.96 -3.56 0.14
CA PRO A 320 -15.12 -2.26 0.76
C PRO A 320 -14.33 -2.20 2.08
N VAL A 321 -13.53 -1.16 2.27
CA VAL A 321 -12.84 -0.95 3.55
C VAL A 321 -13.90 -0.55 4.58
N ALA A 322 -14.10 -1.37 5.60
CA ALA A 322 -15.10 -1.14 6.63
C ALA A 322 -14.46 -1.04 8.02
N VAL A 323 -15.10 -0.29 8.91
CA VAL A 323 -14.80 -0.29 10.35
C VAL A 323 -15.80 -1.17 11.11
N ASP A 324 -15.51 -1.54 12.35
CA ASP A 324 -16.49 -2.27 13.16
C ASP A 324 -17.73 -1.42 13.43
N ALA A 325 -18.92 -2.00 13.25
CA ALA A 325 -20.17 -1.34 13.62
C ALA A 325 -20.31 -1.20 15.15
N GLY A 326 -21.19 -0.30 15.58
CA GLY A 326 -21.50 -0.07 16.99
C GLY A 326 -21.14 1.33 17.47
N LEU A 327 -21.21 1.52 18.78
CA LEU A 327 -21.06 2.84 19.40
C LEU A 327 -19.58 3.24 19.51
N ARG A 328 -19.29 4.51 19.24
CA ARG A 328 -18.01 5.17 19.48
C ARG A 328 -18.22 6.39 20.38
N THR A 329 -17.19 6.71 21.14
CA THR A 329 -17.19 7.80 22.12
C THR A 329 -16.13 8.80 21.69
N PHE A 330 -16.49 10.07 21.55
CA PHE A 330 -15.59 11.16 21.19
C PHE A 330 -15.56 12.19 22.32
N GLY A 331 -14.36 12.56 22.74
CA GLY A 331 -14.15 13.45 23.88
C GLY A 331 -14.61 12.83 25.21
N ASN A 332 -15.26 13.63 26.05
CA ASN A 332 -15.79 13.24 27.35
C ASN A 332 -17.32 13.45 27.41
N PRO A 333 -18.12 12.69 26.64
CA PRO A 333 -19.54 12.93 26.53
C PRO A 333 -20.27 12.63 27.84
N THR A 334 -21.27 13.46 28.13
CA THR A 334 -22.16 13.31 29.27
C THR A 334 -23.44 12.56 28.86
N LYS A 335 -24.35 12.34 29.80
CA LYS A 335 -25.66 11.73 29.50
C LYS A 335 -26.57 12.60 28.63
N ASP A 336 -26.23 13.88 28.46
CA ASP A 336 -26.98 14.85 27.67
C ASP A 336 -26.26 15.22 26.35
N SER A 337 -25.10 14.60 26.08
CA SER A 337 -24.32 14.79 24.86
C SER A 337 -25.03 14.20 23.63
N PRO A 338 -24.86 14.80 22.44
CA PRO A 338 -25.54 14.36 21.23
C PRO A 338 -25.15 12.93 20.83
N LEU A 339 -26.12 12.20 20.27
CA LEU A 339 -25.93 10.93 19.59
C LEU A 339 -26.00 11.17 18.08
N LEU A 340 -24.86 11.08 17.42
CA LEU A 340 -24.73 11.10 15.97
C LEU A 340 -24.80 9.68 15.41
N ALA A 341 -25.11 9.54 14.13
CA ALA A 341 -25.07 8.27 13.41
C ALA A 341 -24.31 8.37 12.09
N THR A 342 -23.68 7.27 11.68
CA THR A 342 -22.99 7.13 10.39
C THR A 342 -23.00 5.67 9.94
N THR A 343 -22.36 5.35 8.80
CA THR A 343 -22.18 3.96 8.33
C THR A 343 -20.78 3.44 8.58
N ASN A 344 -20.61 2.12 8.51
CA ASN A 344 -19.33 1.47 8.74
C ASN A 344 -18.39 1.47 7.53
N PHE A 345 -18.71 2.17 6.44
CA PHE A 345 -17.72 2.40 5.38
C PHE A 345 -16.58 3.27 5.90
N ALA A 346 -15.34 2.80 5.81
CA ALA A 346 -14.22 3.43 6.50
C ALA A 346 -14.03 4.90 6.10
N LEU A 347 -14.11 5.22 4.80
CA LEU A 347 -14.00 6.61 4.35
C LEU A 347 -15.12 7.50 4.94
N THR A 348 -16.36 7.00 5.00
CA THR A 348 -17.46 7.73 5.61
C THR A 348 -17.24 7.91 7.12
N TYR A 349 -16.87 6.84 7.82
CA TYR A 349 -16.61 6.87 9.26
C TYR A 349 -15.49 7.84 9.62
N TYR A 350 -14.31 7.71 9.01
CA TYR A 350 -13.15 8.54 9.36
C TYR A 350 -13.32 10.00 8.96
N THR A 351 -14.10 10.30 7.91
CA THR A 351 -14.47 11.69 7.58
C THR A 351 -15.31 12.30 8.70
N VAL A 352 -16.37 11.59 9.14
CA VAL A 352 -17.23 12.05 10.24
C VAL A 352 -16.45 12.16 11.56
N ALA A 353 -15.62 11.15 11.88
CA ALA A 353 -14.79 11.14 13.08
C ALA A 353 -13.81 12.33 13.11
N SER A 354 -13.12 12.60 12.00
CA SER A 354 -12.20 13.73 11.88
C SER A 354 -12.90 15.08 12.07
N ASP A 355 -14.11 15.26 11.54
CA ASP A 355 -14.89 16.49 11.73
C ASP A 355 -15.37 16.67 13.18
N ILE A 356 -15.72 15.57 13.87
CA ILE A 356 -16.04 15.58 15.30
C ILE A 356 -14.82 15.94 16.15
N GLU A 357 -13.67 15.32 15.87
CA GLU A 357 -12.42 15.54 16.62
C GLU A 357 -11.87 16.95 16.40
N SER A 358 -11.83 17.42 15.16
CA SER A 358 -11.34 18.76 14.82
C SER A 358 -12.21 19.88 15.39
N SER A 359 -13.49 19.61 15.64
CA SER A 359 -14.40 20.52 16.32
C SER A 359 -14.43 20.37 17.85
N ALA A 360 -13.63 19.45 18.41
CA ALA A 360 -13.58 19.13 19.83
C ALA A 360 -14.97 18.84 20.44
N LEU A 361 -15.83 18.16 19.68
CA LEU A 361 -17.20 17.86 20.08
C LEU A 361 -17.27 16.62 20.98
N ASP A 362 -17.81 16.78 22.19
CA ASP A 362 -18.11 15.67 23.10
C ASP A 362 -19.42 14.97 22.70
N CYS A 363 -19.34 13.83 22.03
CA CYS A 363 -20.51 13.11 21.54
C CYS A 363 -20.36 11.58 21.49
N TYR A 364 -21.49 10.90 21.28
CA TYR A 364 -21.51 9.50 20.87
C TYR A 364 -21.78 9.39 19.37
N LEU A 365 -21.12 8.45 18.70
CA LEU A 365 -21.33 8.15 17.28
C LEU A 365 -21.74 6.69 17.11
N LEU A 366 -22.98 6.44 16.68
CA LEU A 366 -23.47 5.11 16.34
C LEU A 366 -23.13 4.77 14.89
N VAL A 367 -22.28 3.75 14.69
CA VAL A 367 -21.88 3.28 13.38
C VAL A 367 -22.78 2.12 12.96
N PHE A 368 -23.59 2.32 11.91
CA PHE A 368 -24.45 1.28 11.34
C PHE A 368 -23.65 0.31 10.49
N ASP A 369 -23.94 -0.99 10.62
CA ASP A 369 -23.40 -2.00 9.72
C ASP A 369 -24.12 -1.96 8.38
N THR A 370 -23.43 -1.50 7.35
CA THR A 370 -23.92 -1.41 5.97
C THR A 370 -23.09 -2.23 5.01
N GLU A 371 -22.38 -3.25 5.52
CA GLU A 371 -21.45 -4.07 4.73
C GLU A 371 -20.34 -3.22 4.08
N GLY A 372 -19.95 -2.11 4.73
CA GLY A 372 -18.92 -1.20 4.22
C GLY A 372 -19.40 -0.27 3.11
N LEU A 373 -20.70 0.03 3.01
CA LEU A 373 -21.23 0.99 2.04
C LEU A 373 -21.43 2.38 2.64
N GLY A 374 -21.11 3.41 1.86
CA GLY A 374 -21.36 4.81 2.24
C GLY A 374 -22.86 5.10 2.40
N VAL A 375 -23.18 6.22 3.07
CA VAL A 375 -24.56 6.55 3.50
C VAL A 375 -25.57 6.43 2.36
N GLU A 376 -25.43 7.21 1.28
CA GLU A 376 -26.42 7.26 0.19
C GLU A 376 -26.58 5.92 -0.53
N ALA A 377 -25.46 5.24 -0.82
CA ALA A 377 -25.47 3.93 -1.47
C ALA A 377 -26.16 2.87 -0.61
N SER A 378 -25.89 2.86 0.71
CA SER A 378 -26.50 1.91 1.64
C SER A 378 -28.01 2.11 1.78
N VAL A 379 -28.49 3.36 1.76
CA VAL A 379 -29.92 3.69 1.80
C VAL A 379 -30.60 3.31 0.48
N ALA A 380 -29.94 3.57 -0.66
CA ALA A 380 -30.46 3.20 -1.97
C ALA A 380 -30.52 1.67 -2.17
N GLY A 381 -29.51 0.94 -1.68
CA GLY A 381 -29.42 -0.51 -1.80
C GLY A 381 -30.19 -1.30 -0.72
N GLY A 382 -30.71 -0.65 0.31
CA GLY A 382 -31.43 -1.30 1.42
C GLY A 382 -30.52 -1.95 2.46
N GLN A 383 -29.20 -1.74 2.40
CA GLN A 383 -28.28 -2.10 3.47
C GLN A 383 -28.52 -1.25 4.71
N LEU A 384 -28.95 0.00 4.54
CA LEU A 384 -29.42 0.87 5.62
C LEU A 384 -30.91 1.20 5.43
N ASP A 385 -31.76 0.56 6.21
CA ASP A 385 -33.19 0.87 6.32
C ASP A 385 -33.56 1.21 7.78
N ALA A 386 -34.81 1.63 8.00
CA ALA A 386 -35.29 2.00 9.32
C ALA A 386 -35.20 0.82 10.32
N TYR A 387 -35.45 -0.42 9.90
CA TYR A 387 -35.44 -1.58 10.79
C TYR A 387 -34.02 -1.92 11.25
N LYS A 388 -33.04 -1.90 10.33
CA LYS A 388 -31.63 -2.11 10.66
C LYS A 388 -31.08 -1.00 11.53
N ALA A 389 -31.44 0.26 11.27
CA ALA A 389 -31.06 1.38 12.13
C ALA A 389 -31.65 1.21 13.55
N LYS A 390 -32.93 0.80 13.66
CA LYS A 390 -33.56 0.47 14.95
C LYS A 390 -32.82 -0.66 15.67
N GLU A 391 -32.51 -1.75 14.97
CA GLU A 391 -31.79 -2.89 15.54
C GLU A 391 -30.42 -2.45 16.10
N ALA A 392 -29.69 -1.60 15.39
CA ALA A 392 -28.43 -1.04 15.86
C ALA A 392 -28.59 -0.17 17.12
N ILE A 393 -29.65 0.65 17.19
CA ILE A 393 -29.99 1.46 18.37
C ILE A 393 -30.28 0.55 19.58
N GLU A 394 -31.07 -0.51 19.40
CA GLU A 394 -31.44 -1.45 20.46
C GLU A 394 -30.22 -2.24 20.96
N LYS A 395 -29.39 -2.76 20.05
CA LYS A 395 -28.15 -3.48 20.39
C LYS A 395 -27.16 -2.64 21.17
N SER A 396 -27.13 -1.33 20.92
CA SER A 396 -26.19 -0.40 21.54
C SER A 396 -26.55 0.02 22.98
N LYS A 397 -27.69 -0.44 23.51
CA LYS A 397 -28.15 -0.20 24.90
C LYS A 397 -28.09 1.29 25.33
N LEU A 398 -28.39 2.18 24.39
CA LEU A 398 -28.20 3.63 24.55
C LEU A 398 -29.01 4.26 25.71
N LYS A 399 -30.11 3.63 26.11
CA LYS A 399 -30.94 4.08 27.24
C LYS A 399 -30.23 4.00 28.60
N GLU A 400 -29.16 3.22 28.70
CA GLU A 400 -28.33 3.16 29.91
C GLU A 400 -27.30 4.30 29.94
N LEU A 401 -27.01 4.90 28.78
CA LEU A 401 -25.96 5.91 28.58
C LEU A 401 -26.51 7.34 28.47
N LEU A 402 -27.70 7.52 27.89
CA LEU A 402 -28.28 8.83 27.57
C LEU A 402 -29.56 9.11 28.36
N ASN A 403 -29.77 10.38 28.72
CA ASN A 403 -31.01 10.85 29.36
C ASN A 403 -32.11 11.22 28.35
N HIS A 404 -31.80 11.20 27.05
CA HIS A 404 -32.71 11.54 25.97
C HIS A 404 -32.84 10.40 24.96
N THR A 405 -33.87 10.47 24.11
CA THR A 405 -34.10 9.55 23.00
C THR A 405 -34.05 10.27 21.66
N ARG A 406 -33.04 11.12 21.46
CA ARG A 406 -32.77 11.83 20.21
C ARG A 406 -31.56 11.22 19.50
N ILE A 407 -31.65 11.04 18.18
CA ILE A 407 -30.54 10.59 17.32
C ILE A 407 -30.44 11.51 16.09
N ILE A 408 -29.22 11.93 15.75
CA ILE A 408 -28.94 12.74 14.57
C ILE A 408 -28.41 11.82 13.47
N ILE A 409 -29.21 11.60 12.43
CA ILE A 409 -28.80 10.82 11.26
C ILE A 409 -28.20 11.72 10.16
N PRO A 410 -27.35 11.19 9.26
CA PRO A 410 -26.82 11.98 8.17
C PRO A 410 -27.92 12.52 7.25
N GLY A 411 -27.72 13.72 6.70
CA GLY A 411 -28.69 14.33 5.78
C GLY A 411 -28.97 13.50 4.53
N MET A 412 -28.00 12.68 4.09
CA MET A 412 -28.18 11.74 2.98
C MET A 412 -29.07 10.55 3.34
N ALA A 413 -29.29 10.28 4.63
CA ALA A 413 -30.20 9.25 5.14
C ALA A 413 -31.59 9.79 5.49
N ALA A 414 -31.92 11.05 5.13
CA ALA A 414 -33.21 11.66 5.44
C ALA A 414 -34.43 10.83 5.00
N ARG A 415 -34.29 9.99 3.96
CA ARG A 415 -35.36 9.12 3.47
C ARG A 415 -35.90 8.14 4.52
N ILE A 416 -35.06 7.68 5.45
CA ILE A 416 -35.46 6.69 6.46
C ILE A 416 -35.97 7.33 7.76
N SER A 417 -35.89 8.66 7.92
CA SER A 417 -36.11 9.32 9.21
C SER A 417 -37.51 9.11 9.77
N GLY A 418 -38.55 9.33 8.96
CA GLY A 418 -39.94 9.23 9.41
C GLY A 418 -40.35 7.82 9.82
N GLU A 419 -39.92 6.81 9.08
CA GLU A 419 -40.18 5.41 9.44
C GLU A 419 -39.37 5.01 10.68
N LEU A 420 -38.08 5.38 10.73
CA LEU A 420 -37.22 5.11 11.88
C LEU A 420 -37.78 5.72 13.16
N GLU A 421 -38.21 6.98 13.13
CA GLU A 421 -38.82 7.67 14.27
C GLU A 421 -40.05 6.91 14.76
N HIS A 422 -40.96 6.55 13.85
CA HIS A 422 -42.17 5.81 14.17
C HIS A 422 -41.88 4.43 14.80
N ILE A 423 -40.94 3.65 14.26
CA ILE A 423 -40.72 2.27 14.73
C ILE A 423 -39.76 2.16 15.92
N SER A 424 -38.84 3.11 16.08
CA SER A 424 -37.84 3.11 17.17
C SER A 424 -38.35 3.83 18.41
N GLY A 425 -39.26 4.80 18.26
CA GLY A 425 -39.68 5.70 19.33
C GLY A 425 -38.60 6.70 19.75
N TRP A 426 -37.51 6.82 18.98
CA TRP A 426 -36.52 7.88 19.12
C TRP A 426 -36.92 9.06 18.22
N GLU A 427 -36.71 10.28 18.70
CA GLU A 427 -36.78 11.49 17.87
C GLU A 427 -35.59 11.49 16.90
N VAL A 428 -35.88 11.52 15.59
CA VAL A 428 -34.86 11.43 14.54
C VAL A 428 -34.62 12.81 13.94
N MET A 429 -33.49 13.41 14.30
CA MET A 429 -33.04 14.66 13.73
C MET A 429 -32.25 14.40 12.44
N VAL A 430 -32.57 15.11 11.37
CA VAL A 430 -31.82 15.04 10.11
C VAL A 430 -30.69 16.07 10.16
N GLY A 431 -29.46 15.58 10.25
CA GLY A 431 -28.24 16.37 10.23
C GLY A 431 -27.89 16.91 8.83
N PRO A 432 -26.71 17.54 8.69
CA PRO A 432 -26.22 18.03 7.40
C PRO A 432 -25.93 16.86 6.44
N LYS A 433 -25.91 17.16 5.13
CA LYS A 433 -25.50 16.18 4.11
C LYS A 433 -23.99 15.91 4.13
N ASP A 434 -23.20 16.91 4.53
CA ASP A 434 -21.75 16.86 4.66
C ASP A 434 -21.36 17.00 6.13
N SER A 435 -20.42 16.19 6.60
CA SER A 435 -20.04 16.14 8.02
C SER A 435 -19.32 17.41 8.51
N SER A 436 -18.72 18.19 7.61
CA SER A 436 -18.14 19.49 7.96
C SER A 436 -19.16 20.48 8.54
N GLY A 437 -20.47 20.24 8.29
CA GLY A 437 -21.57 21.03 8.85
C GLY A 437 -22.02 20.60 10.26
N ILE A 438 -21.45 19.53 10.84
CA ILE A 438 -21.83 19.02 12.17
C ILE A 438 -21.68 20.11 13.25
N PRO A 439 -20.57 20.87 13.34
CA PRO A 439 -20.38 21.85 14.41
C PRO A 439 -21.47 22.94 14.41
N GLU A 440 -21.77 23.50 13.25
CA GLU A 440 -22.82 24.51 13.08
C GLU A 440 -24.22 23.94 13.39
N PHE A 441 -24.48 22.69 13.01
CA PHE A 441 -25.74 22.02 13.31
C PHE A 441 -25.93 21.85 14.81
N ILE A 442 -24.93 21.37 15.54
CA ILE A 442 -24.99 21.18 16.99
C ILE A 442 -25.23 22.52 17.70
N GLU A 443 -24.50 23.57 17.33
CA GLU A 443 -24.67 24.90 17.91
C GLU A 443 -26.11 25.42 17.74
N LYS A 444 -26.67 25.29 16.53
CA LYS A 444 -27.97 25.91 16.18
C LYS A 444 -29.18 25.06 16.52
N ARG A 445 -29.03 23.73 16.62
CA ARG A 445 -30.16 22.78 16.70
C ARG A 445 -30.12 21.85 17.90
N TRP A 446 -28.97 21.65 18.54
CA TRP A 446 -28.85 20.81 19.73
C TRP A 446 -28.75 21.64 21.00
N ASN A 447 -27.81 22.60 21.05
CA ASN A 447 -27.58 23.42 22.25
C ASN A 447 -28.73 24.39 22.55
N THR A 448 -29.60 24.64 21.56
CA THR A 448 -30.76 25.52 21.64
C THR A 448 -32.08 24.77 21.88
N ALA A 449 -32.07 23.44 21.92
CA ALA A 449 -33.24 22.56 21.95
C ALA A 449 -33.26 21.67 23.20
#